data_AF-A0A382Y3D6-F1
#
_entry.id   AF-A0A382Y3D6-F1
#
_cell.length_a   1.000
_cell.length_b   1.000
_cell.length_c   1.000
_cell.angle_alpha   90.00
_cell.angle_beta   90.00
_cell.angle_gamma   90.00
#
_symmetry.space_group_name_H-M   'P 1'
#
loop_
_entity.id
_entity.type
_entity.pdbx_description
1 polymer ?
#
loop_
_entity_poly.entity_id
_entity_poly.type
_entity_poly.pdbx_seq_one_letter_code
_entity_poly.pdbx_strand_id
1 'polypeptide(L)' 'EADVIQAHRLVRAHTPVPADPTGTAGLAGLLAGRRDGCIDANEEVVVLLTGVERA' A
#
# COMPACT_ATOMS: atom_id res chain seq x y z
N GLU A 1 8.29 -8.60 3.49
CA GLU A 1 8.90 -7.31 3.86
C GLU A 1 9.12 -6.39 2.66
N ALA A 2 9.72 -6.87 1.55
CA ALA A 2 9.95 -6.07 0.34
C ALA A 2 8.72 -5.32 -0.20
N ASP A 3 7.55 -5.98 -0.21
CA ASP A 3 6.30 -5.36 -0.68
C ASP A 3 5.83 -4.20 0.19
N VAL A 4 6.04 -4.29 1.51
CA VAL A 4 5.69 -3.20 2.45
C VAL A 4 6.60 -2.00 2.23
N ILE A 5 7.89 -2.24 1.98
CA ILE A 5 8.84 -1.16 1.63
C ILE A 5 8.43 -0.48 0.32
N GLN A 6 8.04 -1.26 -0.69
CA GLN A 6 7.56 -0.73 -1.96
C GLN A 6 6.26 0.07 -1.79
N ALA A 7 5.29 -0.47 -1.06
CA ALA A 7 4.03 0.20 -0.76
C ALA A 7 4.26 1.53 -0.04
N HIS A 8 5.10 1.55 0.98
CA HIS A 8 5.46 2.76 1.71
C HIS A 8 6.09 3.82 0.80
N ARG A 9 7.02 3.43 -0.08
CA ARG A 9 7.60 4.33 -1.08
C ARG A 9 6.54 4.90 -2.03
N LEU A 10 5.61 4.06 -2.51
CA LEU A 10 4.55 4.50 -3.42
C LEU A 10 3.60 5.49 -2.76
N VAL A 11 3.17 5.21 -1.52
CA VAL A 11 2.29 6.11 -0.74
C VAL A 11 2.97 7.47 -0.54
N ARG A 12 4.24 7.49 -0.12
CA ARG A 12 5.01 8.73 0.06
C ARG A 12 5.19 9.52 -1.23
N ALA A 13 5.35 8.84 -2.36
CA ALA A 13 5.58 9.49 -3.65
C ALA A 13 4.31 10.05 -4.30
N HIS A 14 3.13 9.48 -4.01
CA HIS A 14 1.90 9.79 -4.75
C HIS A 14 0.77 10.37 -3.88
N THR A 15 0.94 10.43 -2.57
CA THR A 15 -0.09 10.94 -1.66
C THR A 15 0.53 11.82 -0.58
N PRO A 16 -0.23 12.76 -0.01
CA PRO A 16 0.21 13.53 1.15
C PRO A 16 0.03 12.79 2.48
N VAL A 17 -0.43 11.52 2.48
CA VAL A 17 -0.76 10.80 3.71
C VAL A 17 0.53 10.30 4.38
N PRO A 18 0.81 10.71 5.63
CA PRO A 18 2.06 10.37 6.32
C PRO A 18 2.01 8.98 6.99
N ALA A 19 1.52 7.95 6.29
CA ALA A 19 1.42 6.60 6.85
C ALA A 19 2.80 5.99 7.11
N ASP A 20 2.99 5.35 8.26
CA ASP A 20 4.20 4.59 8.57
C ASP A 20 4.32 3.34 7.66
N PRO A 21 5.46 2.63 7.63
CA PRO A 21 5.62 1.47 6.76
C PRO A 21 4.52 0.41 6.93
N THR A 22 4.17 0.04 8.15
CA THR A 22 3.12 -0.96 8.42
C THR A 22 1.73 -0.47 8.05
N GLY A 23 1.50 0.83 8.21
CA GLY A 23 0.32 1.55 7.77
C GLY A 23 -0.02 1.42 6.29
N THR A 24 0.97 1.03 5.47
CA THR A 24 0.82 0.81 4.03
C THR A 24 0.66 -0.66 3.64
N ALA A 25 0.57 -1.59 4.61
CA ALA A 25 0.48 -3.03 4.34
C ALA A 25 -0.75 -3.42 3.49
N GLY A 26 -1.86 -2.66 3.58
CA GLY A 26 -3.02 -2.88 2.71
C GLY A 26 -2.70 -2.69 1.22
N LEU A 27 -1.87 -1.68 0.89
CA LEU A 27 -1.40 -1.48 -0.49
C LEU A 27 -0.42 -2.58 -0.90
N ALA A 28 0.45 -3.02 0.02
CA ALA A 28 1.36 -4.14 -0.24
C ALA A 28 0.57 -5.42 -0.61
N GLY A 29 -0.51 -5.71 0.12
CA GLY A 29 -1.43 -6.81 -0.18
C GLY A 29 -2.10 -6.66 -1.54
N LEU A 30 -2.56 -5.46 -1.90
CA LEU A 30 -3.13 -5.18 -3.23
C LEU A 30 -2.12 -5.43 -4.35
N LEU A 31 -0.88 -4.96 -4.21
CA LEU A 31 0.17 -5.15 -5.21
C LEU A 31 0.50 -6.64 -5.39
N ALA A 32 0.59 -7.40 -4.30
CA ALA A 32 0.78 -8.85 -4.35
C ALA A 32 -0.40 -9.54 -5.02
N GLY A 33 -1.64 -9.24 -4.60
CA GLY A 33 -2.85 -9.82 -5.18
C GLY A 33 -3.01 -9.55 -6.68
N ARG A 34 -2.58 -8.37 -7.16
CA ARG A 34 -2.54 -8.04 -8.59
C ARG A 34 -1.51 -8.87 -9.36
N ARG A 35 -0.30 -9.05 -8.80
CA ARG A 35 0.75 -9.88 -9.42
C ARG A 35 0.38 -11.36 -9.48
N ASP A 36 -0.29 -11.84 -8.45
CA ASP A 36 -0.70 -13.24 -8.33
C ASP A 36 -2.01 -13.53 -9.08
N GLY A 37 -2.64 -12.51 -9.69
CA GLY A 37 -3.89 -12.63 -10.44
C GLY A 37 -5.13 -12.85 -9.57
N CYS A 38 -5.03 -12.64 -8.26
CA CYS A 38 -6.15 -12.74 -7.32
C CYS A 38 -7.10 -11.53 -7.38
N ILE A 39 -6.59 -10.36 -7.79
CA ILE A 39 -7.36 -9.12 -7.92
C ILE A 39 -7.21 -8.62 -9.36
N ASP A 40 -8.33 -8.41 -10.06
CA ASP A 40 -8.32 -8.00 -11.47
C ASP A 40 -7.96 -6.51 -11.64
N ALA A 41 -7.37 -6.16 -12.79
CA ALA A 41 -7.08 -4.78 -13.21
C ALA A 41 -8.25 -3.81 -13.00
N ASN A 42 -9.48 -4.26 -13.26
CA ASN A 42 -10.69 -3.44 -13.26
C ASN A 42 -11.52 -3.59 -11.97
N GLU A 43 -11.07 -4.40 -11.01
CA GLU A 43 -11.75 -4.54 -9.73
C GLU A 43 -11.57 -3.27 -8.89
N GLU A 44 -12.68 -2.77 -8.32
CA GLU A 44 -12.66 -1.65 -7.40
C GLU A 44 -12.20 -2.10 -6.02
N VAL A 45 -11.11 -1.53 -5.52
CA VAL A 45 -10.53 -1.86 -4.22
C VAL A 45 -10.32 -0.59 -3.41
N VAL A 46 -10.69 -0.64 -2.13
CA VAL A 46 -10.39 0.41 -1.16
C VAL A 46 -9.21 -0.05 -0.30
N VAL A 47 -8.16 0.77 -0.26
CA VAL A 47 -7.02 0.57 0.66
C VAL A 47 -7.08 1.62 1.76
N LEU A 48 -7.07 1.17 3.01
CA LEU A 48 -6.97 2.04 4.17
C LEU A 48 -5.50 2.25 4.52
N LEU A 49 -5.06 3.51 4.46
CA LEU A 49 -3.78 3.92 5.01
C LEU A 49 -3.97 4.21 6.50
N THR A 50 -3.19 3.54 7.34
CA THR A 50 -3.28 3.65 8.79
C THR A 50 -1.93 3.95 9.41
N GLY A 51 -1.88 4.18 10.73
CA GLY A 51 -0.65 4.62 11.37
C GLY A 51 -0.21 6.02 10.89
N VAL A 52 0.77 6.58 11.58
CA VAL A 52 1.36 7.86 11.16
C VAL A 52 2.82 7.88 11.58
N GLU A 53 3.67 8.20 10.62
CA GLU A 53 5.07 8.46 10.90
C GLU A 53 5.19 9.82 11.58
N ARG A 54 5.66 9.80 12.83
CA ARG A 54 5.87 10.99 13.66
C ARG A 54 7.38 11.23 13.75
N ALA A 55 7.79 12.46 13.49
CA ALA A 55 9.17 12.92 13.65
C ALA A 55 9.59 12.96 15.12
#